data_AF-A0A1Y4EQU8-F1
#
_entry.id   AF-A0A1Y4EQU8-F1
#
_cell.length_a   1.000
_cell.length_b   1.000
_cell.length_c   1.000
_cell.angle_alpha   90.00
_cell.angle_beta   90.00
_cell.angle_gamma   90.00
#
_symmetry.space_group_name_H-M   'P 1'
#
loop_
_entity.id
_entity.type
_entity.pdbx_description
1 polymer ?
#
loop_
_entity_poly.entity_id
_entity_poly.type
_entity_poly.pdbx_seq_one_letter_code
_entity_poly.pdbx_strand_id
1 'polypeptide(L)'
;QPEIKLMDANLLACPDHERLLVQLAESRALVDFTQGLDIRLITPDNTALLNQVRTKAVHFAWDNPNEDLTPHFRRFAEQTAIKNWRNRRVYMLTNYGSTHEQDLYRVETLRGLGYDPYVMIYEKPTAPPITRHLQRWVNNKRLFHAVQSFSDYEPVKKLLAGQEEMR
;
A
#
# COMPACT_ATOMS: atom_id res chain seq x y z
N GLN A 1 6.07 25.45 7.39
CA GLN A 1 4.99 25.45 6.39
C GLN A 1 3.69 25.02 7.06
N PRO A 2 2.53 25.58 6.72
CA PRO A 2 1.24 25.11 7.25
C PRO A 2 0.97 23.66 6.80
N GLU A 3 0.43 22.85 7.71
CA GLU A 3 0.12 21.42 7.50
C GLU A 3 -1.31 21.13 7.98
N ILE A 4 -2.08 20.42 7.17
CA ILE A 4 -3.41 19.91 7.51
C ILE A 4 -3.31 18.39 7.63
N LYS A 5 -3.66 17.85 8.79
CA LYS A 5 -3.83 16.40 8.98
C LYS A 5 -5.30 16.06 8.86
N LEU A 6 -5.67 15.39 7.79
CA LEU A 6 -7.03 14.96 7.57
C LEU A 6 -7.30 13.71 8.42
N MET A 7 -8.25 13.82 9.34
CA MET A 7 -8.68 12.74 10.24
C MET A 7 -9.93 12.00 9.72
N ASP A 8 -10.37 12.33 8.51
CA ASP A 8 -11.49 11.66 7.86
C ASP A 8 -11.12 10.21 7.51
N ALA A 9 -12.03 9.27 7.75
CA ALA A 9 -11.82 7.85 7.50
C ALA A 9 -11.62 7.51 6.01
N ASN A 10 -12.30 8.23 5.12
CA ASN A 10 -12.13 8.15 3.68
C ASN A 10 -12.84 9.34 3.00
N LEU A 11 -12.07 10.39 2.68
CA LEU A 11 -12.62 11.62 2.09
C LEU A 11 -13.44 11.35 0.82
N LEU A 12 -13.03 10.37 -0.01
CA LEU A 12 -13.67 10.08 -1.29
C LEU A 12 -15.06 9.44 -1.16
N ALA A 13 -15.40 8.91 0.02
CA ALA A 13 -16.75 8.43 0.29
C ALA A 13 -17.75 9.56 0.56
N CYS A 14 -17.27 10.79 0.81
CA CYS A 14 -18.11 11.95 1.03
C CYS A 14 -18.74 12.44 -0.28
N PRO A 15 -20.06 12.69 -0.37
CA PRO A 15 -20.67 13.31 -1.55
C PRO A 15 -20.05 14.66 -1.92
N ASP A 16 -19.56 15.41 -0.92
CA ASP A 16 -18.94 16.73 -1.09
C ASP A 16 -17.42 16.67 -1.36
N HIS A 17 -16.85 15.48 -1.60
CA HIS A 17 -15.39 15.29 -1.67
C HIS A 17 -14.70 16.21 -2.68
N GLU A 18 -15.32 16.48 -3.84
CA GLU A 18 -14.74 17.38 -4.84
C GLU A 18 -14.56 18.79 -4.30
N ARG A 19 -15.61 19.36 -3.69
CA ARG A 19 -15.57 20.68 -3.05
C ARG A 19 -14.52 20.73 -1.96
N LEU A 20 -14.42 19.68 -1.14
CA LEU A 20 -13.42 19.58 -0.07
C LEU A 20 -11.99 19.49 -0.62
N LEU A 21 -11.76 18.74 -1.70
CA LEU A 21 -10.47 18.66 -2.38
C LEU A 21 -10.04 20.01 -2.96
N VAL A 22 -10.98 20.77 -3.54
CA VAL A 22 -10.72 22.14 -4.01
C VAL A 22 -10.31 23.04 -2.84
N GLN A 23 -11.02 23.01 -1.72
CA GLN A 23 -10.66 23.80 -0.53
C GLN A 23 -9.27 23.43 0.01
N LEU A 24 -8.92 22.13 0.01
CA LEU A 24 -7.59 21.67 0.40
C LEU A 24 -6.51 22.20 -0.55
N ALA A 25 -6.75 22.19 -1.87
CA ALA A 25 -5.83 22.75 -2.86
C ALA A 25 -5.65 24.27 -2.68
N GLU A 26 -6.75 25.00 -2.53
CA GLU A 26 -6.76 26.46 -2.33
C GLU A 26 -6.04 26.90 -1.05
N SER A 27 -6.08 26.06 0.00
CA SER A 27 -5.38 26.33 1.26
C SER A 27 -3.85 26.43 1.11
N ARG A 28 -3.28 25.80 0.06
CA ARG A 28 -1.84 25.63 -0.17
C ARG A 28 -1.07 24.98 0.98
N ALA A 29 -1.77 24.45 1.99
CA ALA A 29 -1.16 23.71 3.08
C ALA A 29 -0.65 22.36 2.58
N LEU A 30 0.37 21.81 3.25
CA LEU A 30 0.76 20.43 3.03
C LEU A 30 -0.29 19.51 3.67
N VAL A 31 -0.95 18.66 2.90
CA VAL A 31 -2.06 17.82 3.38
C VAL A 31 -1.59 16.38 3.61
N ASP A 32 -1.86 15.85 4.79
CA ASP A 32 -1.59 14.47 5.19
C ASP A 32 -2.92 13.70 5.31
N PHE A 33 -3.18 12.77 4.38
CA PHE A 33 -4.37 11.91 4.40
C PHE A 33 -4.11 10.72 5.32
N THR A 34 -4.42 10.88 6.61
CA THR A 34 -3.91 9.96 7.66
C THR A 34 -4.60 8.60 7.72
N GLN A 35 -5.92 8.51 7.43
CA GLN A 35 -6.69 7.27 7.53
C GLN A 35 -6.72 6.46 6.22
N GLY A 36 -6.33 7.08 5.10
CA GLY A 36 -6.29 6.48 3.78
C GLY A 36 -7.49 6.84 2.90
N LEU A 37 -7.31 6.65 1.60
CA LEU A 37 -8.36 6.77 0.59
C LEU A 37 -8.74 5.38 0.11
N ASP A 38 -10.00 5.19 -0.27
CA ASP A 38 -10.41 3.95 -0.93
C ASP A 38 -10.04 3.98 -2.42
N ILE A 39 -9.13 3.09 -2.82
CA ILE A 39 -8.64 2.99 -4.20
C ILE A 39 -9.77 2.67 -5.19
N ARG A 40 -10.86 2.04 -4.74
CA ARG A 40 -12.03 1.70 -5.56
C ARG A 40 -12.81 2.95 -5.98
N LEU A 41 -12.78 3.99 -5.14
CA LEU A 41 -13.45 5.27 -5.37
C LEU A 41 -12.61 6.25 -6.20
N ILE A 42 -11.36 5.92 -6.49
CA ILE A 42 -10.51 6.79 -7.33
C ILE A 42 -11.07 6.83 -8.75
N THR A 43 -11.28 8.03 -9.28
CA THR A 43 -11.69 8.31 -10.66
C THR A 43 -10.67 9.25 -11.31
N PRO A 44 -10.67 9.41 -12.64
CA PRO A 44 -9.85 10.43 -13.29
C PRO A 44 -10.10 11.84 -12.74
N ASP A 45 -11.37 12.18 -12.46
CA ASP A 45 -11.77 13.50 -11.97
C ASP A 45 -11.24 13.79 -10.57
N ASN A 46 -11.44 12.88 -9.60
CA ASN A 46 -10.91 13.09 -8.26
C ASN A 46 -9.37 12.95 -8.22
N THR A 47 -8.75 12.19 -9.13
CA THR A 47 -7.28 12.17 -9.28
C THR A 47 -6.77 13.53 -9.78
N ALA A 48 -7.46 14.16 -10.72
CA ALA A 48 -7.11 15.50 -11.20
C ALA A 48 -7.22 16.55 -10.09
N LEU A 49 -8.22 16.44 -9.20
CA LEU A 49 -8.34 17.29 -8.01
C LEU A 49 -7.24 17.00 -6.98
N LEU A 50 -6.98 15.73 -6.67
CA LEU A 50 -5.91 15.32 -5.76
C LEU A 50 -4.53 15.82 -6.24
N ASN A 51 -4.29 15.85 -7.55
CA ASN A 51 -3.05 16.36 -8.14
C ASN A 51 -2.83 17.87 -7.92
N GLN A 52 -3.88 18.63 -7.60
CA GLN A 52 -3.79 20.06 -7.25
C GLN A 52 -3.47 20.27 -5.76
N VAL A 53 -3.74 19.27 -4.92
CA VAL A 53 -3.44 19.31 -3.48
C VAL A 53 -1.94 19.10 -3.26
N ARG A 54 -1.34 19.88 -2.36
CA ARG A 54 0.03 19.60 -1.91
C ARG A 54 0.04 18.41 -0.95
N THR A 55 0.03 17.21 -1.51
CA THR A 55 -0.06 15.98 -0.73
C THR A 55 1.28 15.55 -0.14
N LYS A 56 1.31 15.33 1.18
CA LYS A 56 2.43 14.72 1.89
C LYS A 56 2.54 13.23 1.58
N ALA A 57 1.43 12.51 1.78
CA ALA A 57 1.30 11.10 1.48
C ALA A 57 -0.18 10.75 1.27
N VAL A 58 -0.42 9.75 0.42
CA VAL A 58 -1.67 9.00 0.37
C VAL A 58 -1.43 7.61 0.90
N HIS A 59 -2.42 7.12 1.63
CA HIS A 59 -2.47 5.76 2.13
C HIS A 59 -3.66 5.05 1.48
N PHE A 60 -3.49 3.78 1.16
CA PHE A 60 -4.56 2.89 0.71
C PHE A 60 -4.51 1.61 1.54
N ALA A 61 -5.54 0.77 1.40
CA ALA A 61 -5.53 -0.59 1.91
C ALA A 61 -5.87 -1.57 0.80
N TRP A 62 -5.29 -2.77 0.87
CA TRP A 62 -5.68 -3.92 0.05
C TRP A 62 -5.82 -5.12 0.97
N ASP A 63 -6.89 -5.14 1.76
CA ASP A 63 -7.08 -6.13 2.83
C ASP A 63 -7.76 -7.41 2.36
N ASN A 64 -8.70 -7.35 1.40
CA ASN A 64 -9.36 -8.54 0.87
C ASN A 64 -8.48 -9.21 -0.21
N PRO A 65 -7.90 -10.40 0.04
CA PRO A 65 -7.05 -11.10 -0.92
C PRO A 65 -7.84 -11.67 -2.11
N ASN A 66 -9.17 -11.79 -1.99
CA ASN A 66 -10.04 -12.35 -3.03
C ASN A 66 -10.55 -11.30 -4.01
N GLU A 67 -10.27 -10.02 -3.75
CA GLU A 67 -10.61 -8.91 -4.63
C GLU A 67 -9.35 -8.41 -5.33
N ASP A 68 -9.32 -8.45 -6.67
CA ASP A 68 -8.19 -7.94 -7.43
C ASP A 68 -8.33 -6.43 -7.67
N LEU A 69 -7.60 -5.65 -6.86
CA LEU A 69 -7.55 -4.19 -6.94
C LEU A 69 -6.51 -3.68 -7.94
N THR A 70 -5.79 -4.56 -8.65
CA THR A 70 -4.74 -4.19 -9.61
C THR A 70 -5.17 -3.11 -10.61
N PRO A 71 -6.36 -3.19 -11.25
CA PRO A 71 -6.77 -2.17 -12.23
C PRO A 71 -6.90 -0.77 -11.61
N HIS A 72 -7.37 -0.69 -10.35
CA HIS A 72 -7.54 0.58 -9.66
C HIS A 72 -6.19 1.20 -9.28
N PHE A 73 -5.26 0.40 -8.73
CA PHE A 73 -3.90 0.85 -8.45
C PHE A 73 -3.17 1.28 -9.71
N ARG A 74 -3.28 0.52 -10.81
CA ARG A 74 -2.67 0.87 -12.09
C ARG A 74 -3.16 2.24 -12.58
N ARG A 75 -4.49 2.44 -12.62
CA ARG A 75 -5.09 3.71 -13.05
C ARG A 75 -4.59 4.89 -12.23
N PHE A 76 -4.57 4.79 -10.90
CA PHE A 76 -4.05 5.87 -10.06
C PHE A 76 -2.57 6.13 -10.30
N ALA A 77 -1.75 5.09 -10.41
CA ALA A 77 -0.31 5.22 -10.64
C ALA A 77 0.02 5.95 -11.94
N GLU A 78 -0.76 5.71 -13.00
CA GLU A 78 -0.62 6.35 -14.31
C GLU A 78 -1.01 7.84 -14.28
N GLN A 79 -1.96 8.22 -13.44
CA GLN A 79 -2.57 9.57 -13.43
C GLN A 79 -2.03 10.48 -12.32
N THR A 80 -1.49 9.94 -11.24
CA THR A 80 -1.08 10.72 -10.07
C THR A 80 0.19 11.55 -10.31
N ALA A 81 0.21 12.77 -9.78
CA ALA A 81 1.37 13.64 -9.69
C ALA A 81 2.35 13.20 -8.56
N ILE A 82 1.93 12.30 -7.66
CA ILE A 82 2.77 11.81 -6.56
C ILE A 82 3.79 10.80 -7.09
N LYS A 83 5.00 11.26 -7.40
CA LYS A 83 6.06 10.41 -7.99
C LYS A 83 6.91 9.65 -6.96
N ASN A 84 7.01 10.16 -5.73
CA ASN A 84 7.78 9.48 -4.69
C ASN A 84 6.98 8.28 -4.15
N TRP A 85 7.50 7.07 -4.35
CA TRP A 85 6.87 5.83 -3.88
C TRP A 85 6.57 5.84 -2.38
N ARG A 86 7.41 6.51 -1.56
CA ARG A 86 7.22 6.63 -0.11
C ARG A 86 5.92 7.34 0.28
N ASN A 87 5.37 8.12 -0.65
CA ASN A 87 4.16 8.91 -0.43
C ASN A 87 2.91 8.17 -0.96
N ARG A 88 3.04 6.92 -1.41
CA ARG A 88 1.95 6.08 -1.93
C ARG A 88 1.96 4.75 -1.20
N ARG A 89 1.61 4.77 0.09
CA ARG A 89 1.66 3.57 0.93
C ARG A 89 0.38 2.76 0.82
N VAL A 90 0.52 1.45 0.81
CA VAL A 90 -0.62 0.52 0.78
C VAL A 90 -0.48 -0.48 1.91
N TYR A 91 -1.42 -0.43 2.85
CA TYR A 91 -1.51 -1.37 3.95
C TYR A 91 -2.11 -2.69 3.46
N MET A 92 -1.55 -3.80 3.92
CA MET A 92 -1.99 -5.14 3.54
C MET A 92 -2.13 -6.01 4.78
N LEU A 93 -3.36 -6.42 5.11
CA LEU A 93 -3.57 -7.51 6.04
C LEU A 93 -3.21 -8.87 5.40
N THR A 94 -2.41 -9.66 6.13
CA THR A 94 -1.91 -10.99 5.76
C THR A 94 -2.20 -11.98 6.88
N ASN A 95 -2.14 -13.28 6.59
CA ASN A 95 -2.52 -14.34 7.54
C ASN A 95 -3.99 -14.26 8.01
N TYR A 96 -4.87 -13.71 7.18
CA TYR A 96 -6.31 -13.61 7.45
C TYR A 96 -7.10 -13.84 6.17
N GLY A 97 -7.61 -15.05 5.98
CA GLY A 97 -8.34 -15.43 4.76
C GLY A 97 -7.50 -15.36 3.47
N SER A 98 -6.17 -15.28 3.59
CA SER A 98 -5.22 -15.22 2.47
C SER A 98 -4.25 -16.40 2.48
N THR A 99 -3.79 -16.81 1.29
CA THR A 99 -2.62 -17.70 1.14
C THR A 99 -1.32 -16.90 1.03
N HIS A 100 -0.18 -17.58 1.20
CA HIS A 100 1.12 -16.94 1.01
C HIS A 100 1.29 -16.38 -0.42
N GLU A 101 0.80 -17.09 -1.41
CA GLU A 101 0.87 -16.73 -2.82
C GLU A 101 0.02 -15.49 -3.12
N GLN A 102 -1.17 -15.38 -2.52
CA GLN A 102 -2.01 -14.18 -2.62
C GLN A 102 -1.34 -12.97 -1.96
N ASP A 103 -0.72 -13.16 -0.78
CA ASP A 103 0.01 -12.10 -0.09
C ASP A 103 1.21 -11.62 -0.92
N LEU A 104 1.99 -12.56 -1.45
CA LEU A 104 3.15 -12.26 -2.29
C LEU A 104 2.76 -11.60 -3.61
N TYR A 105 1.69 -12.07 -4.26
CA TYR A 105 1.13 -11.48 -5.47
C TYR A 105 0.79 -10.00 -5.28
N ARG A 106 0.07 -9.68 -4.20
CA ARG A 106 -0.30 -8.29 -3.87
C ARG A 106 0.95 -7.43 -3.64
N VAL A 107 1.96 -7.93 -2.91
CA VAL A 107 3.23 -7.21 -2.68
C VAL A 107 3.95 -6.92 -3.99
N GLU A 108 4.15 -7.93 -4.83
CA GLU A 108 4.90 -7.79 -6.08
C GLU A 108 4.17 -6.90 -7.09
N THR A 109 2.83 -6.99 -7.12
CA THR A 109 1.98 -6.09 -7.93
C THR A 109 2.16 -4.64 -7.51
N LEU A 110 2.05 -4.34 -6.22
CA LEU A 110 2.21 -2.99 -5.69
C LEU A 110 3.62 -2.44 -5.93
N ARG A 111 4.65 -3.29 -5.76
CA ARG A 111 6.03 -2.93 -6.12
C ARG A 111 6.14 -2.56 -7.59
N GLY A 112 5.64 -3.41 -8.48
CA GLY A 112 5.70 -3.20 -9.93
C GLY A 112 5.01 -1.91 -10.38
N LEU A 113 3.96 -1.50 -9.67
CA LEU A 113 3.24 -0.24 -9.89
C LEU A 113 3.87 0.97 -9.17
N GLY A 114 4.94 0.77 -8.40
CA GLY A 114 5.69 1.84 -7.73
C GLY A 114 5.08 2.33 -6.41
N TYR A 115 4.28 1.51 -5.74
CA TYR A 115 3.74 1.78 -4.40
C TYR A 115 4.68 1.33 -3.27
N ASP A 116 4.43 1.81 -2.06
CA ASP A 116 5.05 1.34 -0.82
C ASP A 116 4.14 0.31 -0.10
N PRO A 117 4.24 -1.00 -0.36
CA PRO A 117 3.45 -1.99 0.37
C PRO A 117 3.89 -2.05 1.85
N TYR A 118 2.94 -2.23 2.76
CA TYR A 118 3.20 -2.38 4.20
C TYR A 118 2.40 -3.56 4.76
N VAL A 119 3.11 -4.61 5.14
CA VAL A 119 2.51 -5.88 5.58
C VAL A 119 2.16 -5.84 7.06
N MET A 120 0.90 -6.12 7.36
CA MET A 120 0.36 -6.34 8.69
C MET A 120 -0.03 -7.81 8.82
N ILE A 121 0.42 -8.48 9.86
CA ILE A 121 0.15 -9.90 10.09
C ILE A 121 -0.95 -10.02 11.12
N TYR A 122 -2.08 -10.61 10.74
CA TYR A 122 -3.11 -11.05 11.69
C TYR A 122 -2.58 -12.19 12.56
N GLU A 123 -2.84 -12.16 13.87
CA GLU A 123 -2.36 -13.17 14.83
C GLU A 123 -0.87 -13.52 14.67
N LYS A 124 -0.02 -12.49 14.62
CA LYS A 124 1.43 -12.64 14.43
C LYS A 124 2.12 -13.69 15.32
N PRO A 125 1.74 -13.92 16.60
CA PRO A 125 2.35 -14.96 17.43
C PRO A 125 2.23 -16.38 16.86
N THR A 126 1.13 -16.69 16.17
CA THR A 126 0.84 -18.02 15.59
C THR A 126 1.09 -18.07 14.09
N ALA A 127 1.38 -16.92 13.45
CA ALA A 127 1.60 -16.84 12.01
C ALA A 127 2.79 -17.69 11.52
N PRO A 128 2.67 -18.33 10.34
CA PRO A 128 3.74 -19.12 9.73
C PRO A 128 5.07 -18.34 9.62
N PRO A 129 6.23 -19.01 9.73
CA PRO A 129 7.54 -18.37 9.54
C PRO A 129 7.65 -17.61 8.21
N ILE A 130 7.10 -18.18 7.13
CA ILE A 130 7.12 -17.56 5.80
C ILE A 130 6.43 -16.19 5.76
N THR A 131 5.28 -16.04 6.45
CA THR A 131 4.55 -14.76 6.55
C THR A 131 5.33 -13.74 7.37
N ARG A 132 5.99 -14.18 8.46
CA ARG A 132 6.86 -13.31 9.26
C ARG A 132 8.09 -12.84 8.46
N HIS A 133 8.65 -13.70 7.61
CA HIS A 133 9.72 -13.32 6.68
C HIS A 133 9.23 -12.35 5.61
N LEU A 134 8.04 -12.54 5.06
CA LEU A 134 7.41 -11.61 4.13
C LEU A 134 7.31 -10.21 4.75
N GLN A 135 6.74 -10.09 5.96
CA GLN A 135 6.68 -8.81 6.65
C GLN A 135 8.07 -8.20 6.87
N ARG A 136 9.05 -8.98 7.33
CA ARG A 136 10.40 -8.47 7.60
C ARG A 136 11.07 -7.94 6.32
N TRP A 137 10.90 -8.65 5.20
CA TRP A 137 11.43 -8.23 3.90
C TRP A 137 10.73 -6.97 3.39
N VAL A 138 9.39 -6.94 3.38
CA VAL A 138 8.60 -5.81 2.86
C VAL A 138 8.75 -4.55 3.71
N ASN A 139 8.64 -4.67 5.04
CA ASN A 139 8.58 -3.49 5.91
C ASN A 139 9.96 -2.91 6.19
N ASN A 140 11.04 -3.69 6.03
CA ASN A 140 12.40 -3.14 6.03
C ASN A 140 12.72 -2.60 4.64
N LYS A 141 12.48 -1.30 4.41
CA LYS A 141 12.65 -0.68 3.09
C LYS A 141 14.06 -0.74 2.51
N ARG A 142 15.09 -0.83 3.35
CA ARG A 142 16.46 -1.07 2.86
C ARG A 142 16.58 -2.45 2.23
N LEU A 143 16.06 -3.48 2.91
CA LEU A 143 16.04 -4.85 2.39
C LEU A 143 15.11 -4.97 1.17
N PHE A 144 13.90 -4.39 1.23
CA PHE A 144 12.92 -4.46 0.16
C PHE A 144 13.42 -3.90 -1.17
N HIS A 145 14.29 -2.89 -1.14
CA HIS A 145 14.91 -2.35 -2.37
C HIS A 145 16.22 -3.05 -2.75
N ALA A 146 16.94 -3.64 -1.80
CA ALA A 146 18.18 -4.37 -2.08
C ALA A 146 17.91 -5.78 -2.64
N VAL A 147 16.83 -6.44 -2.19
CA VAL A 147 16.48 -7.81 -2.55
C VAL A 147 15.21 -7.79 -3.39
N GLN A 148 15.37 -7.94 -4.71
CA GLN A 148 14.29 -7.74 -5.69
C GLN A 148 13.21 -8.81 -5.61
N SER A 149 13.54 -10.08 -5.36
CA SER A 149 12.54 -11.13 -5.22
C SER A 149 12.47 -11.66 -3.79
N PHE A 150 11.27 -12.04 -3.33
CA PHE A 150 11.13 -12.68 -2.03
C PHE A 150 11.88 -14.03 -1.96
N SER A 151 11.95 -14.76 -3.06
CA SER A 151 12.72 -16.02 -3.15
C SER A 151 14.23 -15.80 -2.98
N ASP A 152 14.72 -14.58 -3.26
CA ASP A 152 16.12 -14.21 -3.07
C ASP A 152 16.48 -13.83 -1.63
N TYR A 153 15.48 -13.72 -0.76
CA TYR A 153 15.69 -13.33 0.61
C TYR A 153 16.29 -14.49 1.43
N GLU A 154 17.53 -14.33 1.89
CA GLU A 154 18.32 -15.39 2.52
C GLU A 154 17.59 -16.21 3.62
N PRO A 155 16.83 -15.60 4.56
CA PRO A 155 16.05 -16.37 5.53
C PRO A 155 14.99 -17.29 4.91
N VAL A 156 14.43 -16.90 3.76
CA VAL A 156 13.45 -17.72 3.02
C VAL A 156 14.13 -18.87 2.32
N LYS A 157 15.30 -18.65 1.68
CA LYS A 157 16.08 -19.75 1.08
C LYS A 157 16.39 -20.85 2.09
N LYS A 158 16.85 -20.46 3.29
CA LYS A 158 17.14 -21.40 4.39
C LYS A 158 15.88 -22.13 4.87
N LEU A 159 14.75 -21.43 4.98
CA LEU A 159 13.49 -22.03 5.40
C LEU A 159 13.03 -23.11 4.41
N LEU A 160 13.11 -22.83 3.11
CA LEU A 160 12.68 -23.77 2.06
C LEU A 160 13.62 -24.98 1.96
N ALA A 161 14.94 -24.77 2.01
CA ALA A 161 15.91 -25.87 2.00
C ALA A 161 15.72 -26.84 3.17
N GLY A 162 15.48 -26.32 4.39
CA GLY A 162 15.23 -27.17 5.56
C GLY A 162 13.89 -27.92 5.51
N GLN A 163 12.93 -27.50 4.69
CA GLN A 163 11.68 -28.25 4.47
C GLN A 163 11.87 -29.41 3.49
N GLU A 164 12.78 -29.27 2.53
CA GLU A 164 13.13 -30.35 1.59
C GLU A 164 13.92 -31.46 2.28
N GLU A 165 14.81 -31.13 3.21
CA GLU A 165 15.58 -32.12 3.99
C GLU A 165 14.73 -32.96 4.96
N MET A 166 13.53 -32.47 5.33
CA MET A 166 12.60 -33.18 6.22
C MET A 166 11.52 -34.00 5.48
N ARG A 167 11.48 -33.92 4.15
CA ARG A 167 10.55 -34.66 3.29
C ARG A 167 11.15 -35.98 2.82
#